data_AF-A0AAD3YK02-F1
#
_entry.id   AF-A0AAD3YK02-F1
#
_cell.length_a   1.000
_cell.length_b   1.000
_cell.length_c   1.000
_cell.angle_alpha   90.00
_cell.angle_beta   90.00
_cell.angle_gamma   90.00
#
_symmetry.space_group_name_H-M   'P 1'
#
loop_
_entity.id
_entity.type
_entity.pdbx_description
1 polymer ?
#
loop_
_entity_poly.entity_id
_entity_poly.type
_entity_poly.pdbx_seq_one_letter_code
_entity_poly.pdbx_strand_id
1 'polypeptide(L)'
;MSAQRVMCNQCGGRGRIQKTYRMSVEVASLYCQCMDPMCGHTWVSTLSFSHTLTPSAKQCGEMVASLSRGLSPEEHRKLHESVIERQKVLDAEAAIERQKPVVTVRRAL
;
A
#
# COMPACT_ATOMS: atom_id res chain seq x y z
N MET A 1 -8.04 -7.06 -3.03
CA MET A 1 -7.59 -6.47 -1.75
C MET A 1 -7.57 -7.55 -0.70
N SER A 2 -6.38 -8.01 -0.30
CA SER A 2 -6.24 -9.04 0.74
C SER A 2 -6.45 -8.40 2.11
N ALA A 3 -7.54 -8.74 2.80
CA ALA A 3 -7.80 -8.26 4.16
C ALA A 3 -6.84 -8.91 5.16
N GLN A 4 -6.33 -8.12 6.12
CA GLN A 4 -5.53 -8.62 7.24
C GLN A 4 -6.28 -9.73 7.97
N ARG A 5 -5.62 -10.87 8.18
CA ARG A 5 -6.17 -12.01 8.93
C ARG A 5 -5.55 -12.01 10.33
N VAL A 6 -6.40 -12.10 11.36
CA VAL A 6 -5.99 -12.34 12.75
C VAL A 6 -6.05 -13.83 13.02
N MET A 7 -5.04 -14.35 13.71
CA MET A 7 -4.89 -15.79 13.99
C MET A 7 -5.06 -16.06 15.48
N CYS A 8 -5.76 -17.14 15.82
CA CYS A 8 -5.92 -17.57 17.19
C CYS A 8 -4.61 -18.18 17.71
N ASN A 9 -4.14 -17.75 18.88
CA ASN A 9 -2.94 -18.29 19.51
C ASN A 9 -3.14 -19.67 20.18
N GLN A 10 -4.40 -20.10 20.38
CA GLN A 10 -4.71 -21.39 21.01
C GLN A 10 -4.75 -22.54 20.00
N CYS A 11 -5.44 -22.36 18.86
CA CYS A 11 -5.63 -23.41 17.87
C CYS A 11 -4.97 -23.12 16.51
N GLY A 12 -4.41 -21.93 16.30
CA GLY A 12 -3.90 -21.51 14.98
C GLY A 12 -5.01 -21.28 13.94
N GLY A 13 -6.28 -21.35 14.34
CA GLY A 13 -7.43 -21.07 13.48
C GLY A 13 -7.60 -19.59 13.14
N ARG A 14 -8.50 -19.30 12.19
CA ARG A 14 -8.80 -17.92 11.78
C ARG A 14 -9.67 -17.22 12.81
N GLY A 15 -9.33 -15.98 13.14
CA GLY A 15 -10.13 -15.07 13.94
C GLY A 15 -11.03 -14.17 13.09
N ARG A 16 -12.22 -13.87 13.62
CA ARG A 16 -13.12 -12.82 13.14
C ARG A 16 -13.04 -11.61 14.05
N ILE A 17 -12.83 -10.42 13.48
CA ILE A 17 -12.88 -9.15 14.21
C ILE A 17 -14.35 -8.77 14.43
N GLN A 18 -14.76 -8.62 15.68
CA GLN A 18 -16.12 -8.22 16.08
C GLN A 18 -16.23 -6.70 16.22
N LYS A 19 -15.24 -6.09 16.87
CA LYS A 19 -15.19 -4.63 17.12
C LYS A 19 -13.78 -4.11 16.95
N THR A 20 -13.66 -2.93 16.36
CA THR A 20 -12.40 -2.18 16.29
C THR A 20 -12.55 -0.91 17.12
N TYR A 21 -11.74 -0.76 18.16
CA TYR A 21 -11.61 0.46 18.94
C TYR A 21 -10.38 1.23 18.46
N ARG A 22 -10.60 2.35 17.76
CA ARG A 22 -9.51 3.19 17.24
C ARG A 22 -9.14 4.24 18.27
N MET A 23 -7.88 4.26 18.69
CA MET A 23 -7.34 5.28 19.59
C MET A 23 -6.71 6.42 18.79
N SER A 24 -5.97 6.08 17.74
CA SER A 24 -5.38 7.02 16.79
C SER A 24 -5.40 6.44 15.37
N VAL A 25 -4.85 7.18 14.41
CA VAL A 25 -4.63 6.68 13.03
C VAL A 25 -3.67 5.49 13.02
N GLU A 26 -2.75 5.47 13.99
CA GLU A 26 -1.65 4.49 14.07
C GLU A 26 -1.97 3.32 14.98
N VAL A 27 -2.88 3.47 15.96
CA VAL A 27 -3.15 2.47 16.99
C VAL A 27 -4.63 2.16 17.13
N ALA A 28 -4.97 0.87 17.06
CA ALA A 28 -6.31 0.36 17.29
C ALA A 28 -6.30 -0.99 18.02
N SER A 29 -7.28 -1.19 18.91
CA SER A 29 -7.53 -2.45 19.59
C SER A 29 -8.64 -3.23 18.87
N LEU A 30 -8.34 -4.47 18.49
CA LEU A 30 -9.22 -5.37 17.75
C LEU A 30 -9.77 -6.45 18.68
N TYR A 31 -11.08 -6.46 18.89
CA TYR A 31 -11.76 -7.51 19.63
C TYR A 31 -12.11 -8.64 18.67
N CYS A 32 -11.53 -9.82 18.91
CA CYS A 32 -11.52 -10.94 17.98
C CYS A 32 -12.15 -12.19 18.62
N GLN A 33 -12.72 -13.05 17.78
CA GLN A 33 -13.26 -14.36 18.17
C GLN A 33 -12.82 -15.43 17.16
N CYS A 34 -12.44 -16.60 17.66
CA CYS A 34 -12.04 -17.73 16.83
C CYS A 34 -13.26 -18.26 16.08
N MET A 35 -13.09 -18.54 14.79
CA MET A 35 -14.16 -19.10 13.96
C MET A 35 -14.34 -20.61 14.13
N ASP A 36 -13.38 -21.29 14.76
CA ASP A 36 -13.48 -22.71 15.04
C ASP A 36 -14.49 -22.92 16.20
N PRO A 37 -15.61 -23.63 15.96
CA PRO A 37 -16.62 -23.90 16.98
C PRO A 37 -16.08 -24.66 18.19
N MET A 38 -15.02 -25.46 18.01
CA MET A 38 -14.40 -26.22 19.09
C MET A 38 -13.47 -25.36 19.94
N CYS A 39 -12.93 -24.28 19.38
CA CYS A 39 -12.02 -23.39 20.09
C CYS A 39 -12.75 -22.27 20.82
N GLY A 40 -13.64 -21.54 20.12
CA GLY A 40 -14.45 -20.46 20.69
C GLY A 40 -13.68 -19.28 21.31
N HIS A 41 -12.34 -19.26 21.23
CA HIS A 41 -11.49 -18.31 21.94
C HIS A 41 -11.78 -16.85 21.54
N THR A 42 -11.89 -15.96 22.52
CA THR A 42 -12.03 -14.51 22.33
C THR A 42 -10.82 -13.78 22.88
N TRP A 43 -10.33 -12.78 22.15
CA TRP A 43 -9.13 -12.05 22.54
C TRP A 43 -9.13 -10.61 22.03
N VAL A 44 -8.23 -9.80 22.58
CA VAL A 44 -7.94 -8.44 22.10
C VAL A 44 -6.56 -8.43 21.47
N SER A 45 -6.46 -7.93 20.25
CA SER A 45 -5.19 -7.75 19.53
C SER A 45 -4.97 -6.27 19.25
N THR A 46 -3.80 -5.74 19.62
CA THR A 46 -3.42 -4.36 19.28
C THR A 46 -2.82 -4.33 17.88
N LEU A 47 -3.39 -3.51 17.00
CA LEU A 47 -2.83 -3.16 15.71
C LEU A 47 -2.17 -1.79 15.85
N SER A 48 -0.85 -1.75 15.72
CA SER A 48 -0.06 -0.53 15.78
C SER A 48 0.83 -0.38 14.56
N PHE A 49 0.89 0.83 14.00
CA PHE A 49 1.94 1.21 13.06
C PHE A 49 3.31 1.11 13.76
N SER A 50 4.29 0.50 13.09
CA SER A 50 5.65 0.37 13.62
C SER A 50 6.59 1.31 12.89
N HIS A 51 6.84 1.03 11.61
CA HIS A 51 7.71 1.83 10.78
C HIS A 51 7.38 1.63 9.30
N THR A 52 7.82 2.59 8.50
CA THR A 52 7.66 2.58 7.04
C THR A 52 8.81 1.82 6.40
N LEU A 53 8.53 0.72 5.70
CA LEU A 53 9.53 0.01 4.89
C LEU A 53 9.83 0.73 3.57
N THR A 54 8.79 1.29 2.95
CA THR A 54 8.91 2.08 1.72
C THR A 54 7.99 3.28 1.86
N PRO A 55 8.51 4.51 1.69
CA PRO A 55 7.71 5.71 1.87
C PRO A 55 6.56 5.73 0.86
N SER A 56 5.43 6.27 1.31
CA SER A 56 4.32 6.58 0.40
C SER A 56 4.81 7.50 -0.71
N ALA A 57 4.27 7.34 -1.93
CA ALA A 57 4.56 8.25 -3.04
C ALA A 57 4.31 9.73 -2.66
N LYS A 58 3.37 9.98 -1.73
CA LYS A 58 3.11 11.31 -1.17
C LYS A 58 4.31 11.88 -0.41
N GLN A 59 5.00 11.03 0.35
CA GLN A 59 6.16 11.41 1.17
C GLN A 59 7.46 11.37 0.33
N CYS A 60 7.50 10.53 -0.71
CA CYS A 60 8.59 10.47 -1.67
C CYS A 60 8.77 11.80 -2.42
N GLY A 61 7.67 12.46 -2.82
CA GLY A 61 7.74 13.76 -3.50
C GLY A 61 8.45 14.85 -2.68
N GLU A 62 8.14 14.96 -1.38
CA GLU A 62 8.80 15.92 -0.49
C GLU A 62 10.28 15.58 -0.26
N MET A 63 10.62 14.29 -0.16
CA MET A 63 12.02 13.86 -0.05
C MET A 63 12.80 14.18 -1.33
N VAL A 64 12.25 13.84 -2.51
CA VAL A 64 12.87 14.16 -3.81
C VAL A 64 13.04 15.66 -3.97
N ALA A 65 12.04 16.46 -3.62
CA ALA A 65 12.12 17.92 -3.68
C ALA A 65 13.16 18.49 -2.71
N SER A 66 13.34 17.88 -1.54
CA SER A 66 14.35 18.29 -0.57
C SER A 66 15.76 17.94 -1.04
N LEU A 67 15.93 16.75 -1.64
CA LEU A 67 17.18 16.32 -2.24
C LEU A 67 17.54 17.18 -3.46
N SER A 68 16.58 17.50 -4.33
CA SER A 68 16.82 18.31 -5.52
C SER A 68 17.26 19.73 -5.19
N ARG A 69 16.72 20.33 -4.11
CA ARG A 69 17.16 21.63 -3.60
C ARG A 69 18.60 21.61 -3.05
N GLY A 70 19.10 20.46 -2.62
CA GLY A 70 20.46 20.31 -2.10
C GLY A 70 21.54 20.10 -3.16
N LEU A 71 21.17 19.89 -4.43
CA LEU A 71 22.11 19.67 -5.53
C LEU A 71 22.72 20.99 -6.02
N SER A 72 23.94 20.91 -6.56
CA SER A 72 24.52 22.05 -7.27
C SER A 72 23.70 22.38 -8.54
N PRO A 73 23.76 23.62 -9.05
CA PRO A 73 23.00 24.00 -10.25
C PRO A 73 23.31 23.15 -11.50
N GLU A 74 24.52 22.59 -11.60
CA GLU A 74 24.91 21.72 -12.70
C GLU A 74 24.30 20.32 -12.57
N GLU A 75 24.37 19.73 -11.38
CA GLU A 75 23.78 18.41 -11.09
C GLU A 75 22.25 18.45 -11.20
N HIS A 76 21.62 19.52 -10.72
CA HIS A 76 20.18 19.72 -10.83
C HIS A 76 19.73 19.76 -12.29
N ARG A 77 20.51 20.40 -13.18
CA ARG A 77 20.21 20.48 -14.62
C ARG A 77 20.28 19.11 -15.28
N LYS A 78 21.35 18.35 -15.01
CA LYS A 78 21.54 16.99 -15.54
C LYS A 78 20.41 16.07 -15.07
N LEU A 79 20.06 16.14 -13.78
CA LEU A 79 18.93 15.38 -13.24
C LEU A 79 17.62 15.76 -13.93
N HIS A 80 17.32 17.05 -14.02
CA HIS A 80 16.10 17.56 -14.65
C HIS A 80 15.97 17.11 -16.12
N GLU A 81 17.05 17.18 -16.90
CA GLU A 81 17.08 16.72 -18.28
C GLU A 81 16.78 15.22 -18.39
N SER A 82 17.45 14.40 -17.56
CA SER A 82 17.22 12.95 -17.53
C SER A 82 15.79 12.57 -17.13
N VAL A 83 15.18 13.31 -16.20
CA VAL A 83 13.80 13.10 -15.75
C VAL A 83 12.82 13.45 -16.87
N ILE A 84 13.02 14.56 -17.57
CA ILE A 84 12.18 14.96 -18.71
C ILE A 84 12.24 13.92 -19.82
N GLU A 85 13.43 13.43 -20.16
CA GLU A 85 13.59 12.43 -21.21
C GLU A 85 12.85 11.14 -20.86
N ARG A 86 13.00 10.66 -19.62
CA ARG A 86 12.26 9.49 -19.13
C ARG A 86 10.75 9.71 -19.16
N GLN A 87 10.28 10.90 -18.78
CA GLN A 87 8.85 11.23 -18.77
C GLN A 87 8.26 11.21 -20.19
N LYS A 88 8.98 11.73 -21.19
CA LYS A 88 8.54 11.69 -22.60
C LYS A 88 8.34 10.25 -23.09
N VAL A 89 9.23 9.33 -22.70
CA VAL A 89 9.10 7.90 -23.05
C VAL A 89 7.84 7.31 -22.42
N LEU A 90 7.62 7.54 -21.12
CA LEU A 90 6.43 7.05 -20.41
C LEU A 90 5.14 7.64 -20.99
N ASP A 91 5.13 8.92 -21.35
CA ASP A 91 3.97 9.58 -21.95
C ASP A 91 3.69 9.03 -23.36
N ALA A 92 4.73 8.72 -24.14
CA ALA A 92 4.58 8.08 -25.45
C ALA A 92 4.04 6.64 -25.31
N GLU A 93 4.58 5.85 -24.37
CA GLU A 93 4.09 4.51 -24.04
C GLU A 93 2.61 4.54 -23.59
N ALA A 94 2.25 5.50 -22.73
CA ALA A 94 0.87 5.70 -22.29
C ALA A 94 -0.06 6.12 -23.44
N ALA A 95 0.41 6.93 -24.39
CA ALA A 95 -0.35 7.31 -25.59
C ALA A 95 -0.62 6.10 -26.50
N ILE A 96 0.37 5.22 -26.66
CA ILE A 96 0.22 3.96 -27.39
C ILE A 96 -0.80 3.05 -26.71
N GLU A 97 -0.73 2.88 -25.38
CA GLU A 97 -1.69 2.06 -24.63
C GLU A 97 -3.13 2.59 -24.75
N ARG A 98 -3.34 3.91 -24.79
CA ARG A 98 -4.66 4.51 -25.02
C ARG A 98 -5.24 4.25 -26.41
N GLN A 99 -4.41 4.00 -27.42
CA GLN A 99 -4.86 3.68 -28.77
C GLN A 99 -5.19 2.20 -28.94
N LYS A 100 -4.91 1.36 -27.95
CA LYS A 100 -5.23 -0.07 -28.00
C LYS A 100 -6.76 -0.25 -27.99
N PRO A 101 -7.32 -1.04 -28.91
CA PRO A 101 -8.75 -1.28 -28.93
C PRO A 101 -9.20 -1.98 -27.64
N VAL A 102 -10.35 -1.55 -27.10
CA VAL A 102 -10.98 -2.23 -25.96
C VAL A 102 -11.50 -3.58 -26.43
N VAL A 103 -10.79 -4.66 -26.08
CA VAL A 103 -11.19 -6.03 -26.41
C VAL A 103 -12.09 -6.58 -25.30
N THR A 104 -13.38 -6.73 -25.59
CA THR A 104 -14.32 -7.40 -24.68
C THR A 104 -14.24 -8.91 -24.91
N VAL A 105 -13.59 -9.65 -24.01
CA VAL A 105 -13.56 -11.11 -24.07
C VAL A 105 -14.95 -11.64 -23.66
N ARG A 106 -15.71 -12.18 -24.60
CA ARG A 106 -16.93 -12.94 -24.25
C ARG A 106 -16.51 -14.24 -23.61
N ARG A 107 -16.84 -14.42 -22.34
CA ARG A 107 -16.65 -15.67 -21.62
C ARG A 107 -17.62 -16.70 -22.22
N ALA A 108 -17.10 -17.78 -22.80
CA ALA A 108 -17.93 -18.89 -23.26
C ALA A 108 -18.65 -19.52 -22.05
N LEU A 109 -19.94 -19.80 -22.22
CA LEU A 109 -20.82 -20.47 -21.24
C LEU A 109 -20.36 -21.91 -20.99
#